data_AF-A0A382V8R8-F1
#
_entry.id   AF-A0A382V8R8-F1
#
_cell.length_a   1.000
_cell.length_b   1.000
_cell.length_c   1.000
_cell.angle_alpha   90.00
_cell.angle_beta   90.00
_cell.angle_gamma   90.00
#
_symmetry.space_group_name_H-M   'P 1'
#
loop_
_entity.id
_entity.type
_entity.pdbx_description
1 polymer ?
#
loop_
_entity_poly.entity_id
_entity_poly.type
_entity_poly.pdbx_seq_one_letter_code
_entity_poly.pdbx_strand_id
1 'polypeptide(L)'
;MIPDMASTQEPITAVEQWEQQKTIGGLARRMIEQDLINRSQAETILGEAEKNGHSFLAQTLQSDVANRERVYHCASEEFGMPFLDLGSFNLDTCPDGLVDNKFIETHSVLPLYQRGTKVFLATTDPSDSAGLDAFKFQTGL
;
A
#
# COMPACT_ATOMS: atom_id res chain seq x y z
N MET A 1 1.97 -74.51 6.96
CA MET A 1 1.33 -73.90 8.15
C MET A 1 1.41 -72.39 7.93
N ILE A 2 0.29 -71.81 7.50
CA ILE A 2 -0.03 -70.38 7.26
C ILE A 2 -0.33 -69.72 8.65
N PRO A 3 -0.58 -68.40 8.88
CA PRO A 3 -0.46 -67.13 8.10
C PRO A 3 0.18 -65.93 8.89
N ASP A 4 0.56 -64.82 8.22
CA ASP A 4 -0.12 -63.49 8.08
C ASP A 4 -0.21 -62.61 9.35
N MET A 5 0.31 -61.38 9.26
CA MET A 5 -0.47 -60.14 9.44
C MET A 5 0.42 -58.90 9.31
N ALA A 6 -0.03 -58.00 8.44
CA ALA A 6 0.47 -56.66 8.25
C ALA A 6 0.50 -55.83 9.54
N SER A 7 1.43 -54.87 9.61
CA SER A 7 1.21 -53.61 10.32
C SER A 7 1.87 -52.49 9.54
N THR A 8 1.06 -51.95 8.63
CA THR A 8 1.00 -50.54 8.25
C THR A 8 1.09 -49.64 9.47
N GLN A 9 1.96 -48.63 9.42
CA GLN A 9 1.78 -47.33 10.07
C GLN A 9 2.97 -46.44 9.69
N GLU A 10 2.91 -45.25 9.10
CA GLU A 10 1.98 -44.44 8.29
C GLU A 10 2.94 -43.51 7.49
N PRO A 11 2.57 -42.97 6.32
CA PRO A 11 3.43 -41.99 5.66
C PRO A 11 3.64 -40.79 6.60
N ILE A 12 4.87 -40.28 6.68
CA ILE A 12 5.20 -39.04 7.36
C ILE A 12 4.55 -37.90 6.56
N THR A 13 3.24 -37.73 6.72
CA THR A 13 2.44 -36.62 6.20
C THR A 13 2.02 -35.76 7.40
N ALA A 14 3.03 -35.22 8.07
CA ALA A 14 2.92 -33.90 8.67
C ALA A 14 3.76 -33.03 7.73
N VAL A 15 3.22 -32.59 6.60
CA VAL A 15 2.70 -31.21 6.48
C VAL A 15 3.28 -30.28 7.56
N GLU A 16 4.59 -30.15 7.63
CA GLU A 16 5.24 -28.88 7.95
C GLU A 16 4.98 -27.92 6.78
N GLN A 17 3.69 -27.69 6.49
CA GLN A 17 3.24 -26.38 6.12
C GLN A 17 3.41 -25.57 7.39
N TRP A 18 4.62 -25.10 7.64
CA TRP A 18 4.73 -23.79 8.25
C TRP A 18 3.99 -22.90 7.25
N GLU A 19 2.68 -22.71 7.47
CA GLU A 19 2.01 -21.51 7.03
C GLU A 19 2.93 -20.43 7.56
N GLN A 20 3.80 -19.92 6.69
CA GLN A 20 4.49 -18.68 6.93
C GLN A 20 3.35 -17.71 7.15
N GLN A 21 2.99 -17.55 8.41
CA GLN A 21 1.86 -16.74 8.80
C GLN A 21 2.35 -15.33 8.53
N LYS A 22 2.11 -14.88 7.31
CA LYS A 22 2.61 -13.60 6.83
C LYS A 22 2.05 -12.58 7.80
N THR A 23 2.93 -11.90 8.52
CA THR A 23 2.51 -10.95 9.52
C THR A 23 1.81 -9.81 8.80
N ILE A 24 0.47 -9.79 8.85
CA ILE A 24 -0.32 -8.71 8.27
C ILE A 24 -0.21 -7.54 9.23
N GLY A 25 0.65 -6.60 8.88
CA GLY A 25 0.88 -5.36 9.59
C GLY A 25 0.44 -4.16 8.78
N GLY A 26 0.43 -3.00 9.43
CA GLY A 26 0.19 -1.73 8.77
C GLY A 26 -1.25 -1.56 8.26
N LEU A 27 -1.36 -0.90 7.11
CA LEU A 27 -2.61 -0.62 6.41
C LEU A 27 -3.47 -1.88 6.17
N ALA A 28 -2.86 -3.00 5.82
CA ALA A 28 -3.58 -4.26 5.56
C ALA A 28 -4.34 -4.75 6.80
N ARG A 29 -3.72 -4.64 7.99
CA ARG A 29 -4.37 -5.00 9.25
C ARG A 29 -5.53 -4.06 9.55
N ARG A 30 -5.32 -2.75 9.40
CA ARG A 30 -6.36 -1.74 9.64
C ARG A 30 -7.56 -1.92 8.71
N MET A 31 -7.34 -2.29 7.45
CA MET A 31 -8.43 -2.59 6.52
C MET A 31 -9.24 -3.84 6.93
N ILE A 32 -8.61 -4.84 7.56
CA ILE A 32 -9.31 -5.99 8.14
C ILE A 32 -10.12 -5.57 9.37
N GLU A 33 -9.53 -4.78 10.27
CA GLU A 33 -10.21 -4.27 11.48
C GLU A 33 -11.44 -3.41 11.17
N GLN A 34 -11.47 -2.79 9.99
CA GLN A 34 -12.59 -1.97 9.51
C GLN A 34 -13.57 -2.75 8.60
N ASP A 35 -13.41 -4.08 8.49
CA ASP A 35 -14.22 -4.96 7.64
C ASP A 35 -14.25 -4.51 6.16
N LEU A 36 -13.16 -3.91 5.65
CA LEU A 36 -13.04 -3.59 4.21
C LEU A 36 -12.62 -4.84 3.41
N ILE A 37 -11.74 -5.65 3.98
CA ILE A 37 -11.21 -6.87 3.37
C ILE A 37 -11.06 -7.94 4.44
N ASN A 38 -11.09 -9.21 4.04
CA ASN A 38 -10.75 -10.31 4.93
C ASN A 38 -9.25 -10.65 4.88
N ARG A 39 -8.82 -11.53 5.80
CA ARG A 39 -7.42 -11.96 5.91
C ARG A 39 -6.87 -12.58 4.62
N SER A 40 -7.64 -13.45 3.98
CA SER A 40 -7.23 -14.13 2.74
C SER A 40 -7.08 -13.16 1.57
N GLN A 41 -7.95 -12.16 1.47
CA GLN A 41 -7.83 -11.08 0.50
C GLN A 41 -6.59 -10.24 0.76
N ALA A 42 -6.33 -9.87 2.02
CA ALA A 42 -5.14 -9.12 2.38
C ALA A 42 -3.85 -9.88 1.99
N GLU A 43 -3.79 -11.19 2.24
CA GLU A 43 -2.65 -12.03 1.85
C GLU A 43 -2.46 -12.10 0.33
N THR A 44 -3.56 -12.21 -0.41
CA THR A 44 -3.55 -12.21 -1.88
C THR A 44 -3.00 -10.89 -2.41
N ILE A 45 -3.55 -9.76 -1.94
CA ILE A 45 -3.12 -8.42 -2.34
C ILE A 45 -1.66 -8.20 -1.97
N LEU A 46 -1.22 -8.62 -0.79
CA LEU A 46 0.19 -8.55 -0.38
C LEU A 46 1.10 -9.35 -1.33
N GLY A 47 0.68 -10.55 -1.74
CA GLY A 47 1.43 -11.37 -2.69
C GLY A 47 1.47 -10.76 -4.09
N GLU A 48 0.37 -10.19 -4.57
CA GLU A 48 0.32 -9.49 -5.85
C GLU A 48 1.13 -8.19 -5.83
N ALA A 49 1.05 -7.42 -4.75
CA ALA A 49 1.83 -6.20 -4.57
C ALA A 49 3.34 -6.48 -4.65
N GLU A 50 3.81 -7.50 -3.94
CA GLU A 50 5.22 -7.94 -4.01
C GLU A 50 5.61 -8.40 -5.42
N LYS A 51 4.76 -9.18 -6.08
CA LYS A 51 5.02 -9.70 -7.43
C LYS A 51 5.10 -8.58 -8.47
N ASN A 52 4.23 -7.57 -8.35
CA ASN A 52 4.16 -6.45 -9.28
C ASN A 52 5.11 -5.30 -8.90
N GLY A 53 5.76 -5.37 -7.73
CA GLY A 53 6.61 -4.29 -7.22
C GLY A 53 5.81 -3.03 -6.87
N HIS A 54 4.55 -3.19 -6.46
CA HIS A 54 3.68 -2.11 -6.04
C HIS A 54 3.52 -2.10 -4.52
N SER A 55 3.09 -0.98 -3.98
CA SER A 55 2.65 -0.92 -2.59
C SER A 55 1.34 -1.69 -2.39
N PHE A 56 1.07 -2.08 -1.15
CA PHE A 56 -0.21 -2.68 -0.79
C PHE A 56 -1.40 -1.77 -1.12
N LEU A 57 -1.27 -0.46 -0.88
CA LEU A 57 -2.30 0.53 -1.19
C LEU A 57 -2.59 0.57 -2.69
N ALA A 58 -1.55 0.69 -3.52
CA ALA A 58 -1.69 0.74 -4.97
C ALA A 58 -2.34 -0.55 -5.51
N GLN A 59 -1.91 -1.72 -5.03
CA GLN A 59 -2.51 -2.99 -5.44
C GLN A 59 -3.97 -3.13 -4.99
N THR A 60 -4.32 -2.65 -3.79
CA THR A 60 -5.71 -2.65 -3.31
C THR A 60 -6.60 -1.78 -4.19
N LEU A 61 -6.12 -0.60 -4.57
CA LEU A 61 -6.85 0.33 -5.44
C LEU A 61 -6.99 -0.17 -6.88
N GLN A 62 -6.08 -1.04 -7.34
CA GLN A 62 -6.13 -1.67 -8.66
C GLN A 62 -7.07 -2.89 -8.70
N SER A 63 -7.11 -3.66 -7.60
CA SER A 63 -7.95 -4.87 -7.50
C SER A 63 -9.43 -4.56 -7.23
N ASP A 64 -9.76 -3.31 -6.91
CA ASP A 64 -11.12 -2.80 -6.66
C ASP A 64 -11.91 -3.64 -5.63
N VAL A 65 -11.19 -4.30 -4.72
CA VAL A 65 -11.76 -5.19 -3.70
C VAL A 65 -12.52 -4.45 -2.60
N ALA A 66 -12.32 -3.13 -2.49
CA ALA A 66 -12.91 -2.28 -1.47
C ALA A 66 -13.14 -0.86 -2.01
N ASN A 67 -14.07 -0.14 -1.37
CA ASN A 67 -14.36 1.26 -1.73
C ASN A 67 -13.10 2.14 -1.53
N ARG A 68 -12.65 2.76 -2.63
CA ARG A 68 -11.45 3.63 -2.69
C ARG A 68 -11.41 4.69 -1.60
N GLU A 69 -12.53 5.35 -1.32
CA GLU A 69 -12.60 6.40 -0.29
C GLU A 69 -12.30 5.84 1.11
N ARG A 70 -12.88 4.68 1.44
CA ARG A 70 -12.61 4.00 2.72
C ARG A 70 -11.16 3.53 2.79
N VAL A 71 -10.59 3.05 1.68
CA VAL A 71 -9.18 2.65 1.61
C VAL A 71 -8.27 3.84 1.92
N TYR A 72 -8.51 4.99 1.30
CA TYR A 72 -7.73 6.20 1.57
C TYR A 72 -7.95 6.74 2.98
N HIS A 73 -9.15 6.60 3.56
CA HIS A 73 -9.37 6.93 4.97
C HIS A 73 -8.53 6.05 5.90
N CYS A 74 -8.53 4.72 5.68
CA CYS A 74 -7.68 3.80 6.42
C CYS A 74 -6.19 4.17 6.28
N ALA A 75 -5.75 4.56 5.07
CA ALA A 75 -4.38 5.01 4.83
C ALA A 75 -4.08 6.33 5.58
N SER A 76 -4.98 7.30 5.50
CA SER A 76 -4.88 8.58 6.23
C SER A 76 -4.68 8.35 7.74
N GLU A 77 -5.48 7.48 8.33
CA GLU A 77 -5.37 7.13 9.75
C GLU A 77 -4.11 6.34 10.09
N GLU A 78 -3.64 5.48 9.19
CA GLU A 78 -2.44 4.65 9.41
C GLU A 78 -1.14 5.42 9.30
N PHE A 79 -1.04 6.28 8.28
CA PHE A 79 0.13 7.10 8.04
C PHE A 79 0.08 8.44 8.79
N GLY A 80 -1.04 8.74 9.47
CA GLY A 80 -1.24 9.99 10.20
C GLY A 80 -1.24 11.23 9.29
N MET A 81 -1.67 11.06 8.03
CA MET A 81 -1.66 12.10 7.01
C MET A 81 -3.09 12.53 6.67
N PRO A 82 -3.38 13.81 6.42
CA PRO A 82 -4.72 14.25 6.06
C PRO A 82 -5.14 13.73 4.68
N PHE A 83 -6.40 13.32 4.55
CA PHE A 83 -7.02 13.05 3.26
C PHE A 83 -7.52 14.37 2.62
N LEU A 84 -7.16 14.61 1.37
CA LEU A 84 -7.56 15.80 0.62
C LEU A 84 -8.21 15.39 -0.70
N ASP A 85 -9.42 15.88 -0.94
CA ASP A 85 -10.06 15.80 -2.25
C ASP A 85 -9.52 16.91 -3.16
N LEU A 86 -8.81 16.49 -4.23
CA LEU A 86 -8.27 17.42 -5.23
C LEU A 86 -9.37 18.05 -6.09
N GLY A 87 -10.55 17.42 -6.23
CA GLY A 87 -11.67 18.00 -6.99
C GLY A 87 -12.23 19.27 -6.36
N SER A 88 -12.05 19.42 -5.04
CA SER A 88 -12.47 20.59 -4.27
C SER A 88 -11.32 21.60 -4.05
N PHE A 89 -10.10 21.30 -4.52
CA PHE A 89 -8.92 22.14 -4.32
C PHE A 89 -8.67 23.06 -5.52
N ASN A 90 -8.30 24.32 -5.25
CA ASN A 90 -7.96 25.26 -6.31
C ASN A 90 -6.52 25.04 -6.80
N LEU A 91 -6.36 24.32 -7.91
CA LEU A 91 -5.06 24.02 -8.52
C LEU A 91 -4.31 25.26 -9.03
N ASP A 92 -4.99 26.39 -9.28
CA ASP A 92 -4.32 27.66 -9.65
C ASP A 92 -3.50 28.25 -8.49
N THR A 93 -3.66 27.73 -7.28
CA THR A 93 -2.87 28.14 -6.10
C THR A 93 -1.60 27.31 -5.91
N CYS A 94 -1.43 26.25 -6.70
CA CYS A 94 -0.24 25.42 -6.66
C CYS A 94 0.98 26.24 -7.09
N PRO A 95 2.14 26.09 -6.41
CA PRO A 95 3.34 26.80 -6.78
C PRO A 95 3.89 26.31 -8.13
N ASP A 96 3.93 27.21 -9.11
CA ASP A 96 4.58 26.95 -10.39
C ASP A 96 6.10 26.92 -10.28
N GLY A 97 6.75 26.08 -11.08
CA GLY A 97 8.20 26.08 -11.28
C GLY A 97 9.04 25.31 -10.24
N LEU A 98 8.41 24.64 -9.26
CA LEU A 98 9.14 23.72 -8.37
C LEU A 98 9.47 22.39 -9.06
N VAL A 99 8.52 21.84 -9.80
CA VAL A 99 8.67 20.59 -10.56
C VAL A 99 7.89 20.67 -11.87
N ASP A 100 8.34 19.92 -12.87
CA ASP A 100 7.67 19.83 -14.16
C ASP A 100 6.51 18.82 -14.13
N ASN A 101 5.57 18.92 -15.07
CA ASN A 101 4.44 17.97 -15.16
C ASN A 101 4.90 16.50 -15.25
N LYS A 102 6.04 16.26 -15.94
CA LYS A 102 6.63 14.91 -16.04
C LYS A 102 7.04 14.34 -14.68
N PHE A 103 7.53 15.19 -13.78
CA PHE A 103 7.88 14.77 -12.42
C PHE A 103 6.62 14.35 -11.66
N ILE A 104 5.56 15.15 -11.74
CA ILE A 104 4.27 14.88 -11.08
C ILE A 104 3.69 13.55 -11.60
N GLU A 105 3.69 13.32 -12.91
CA GLU A 105 3.21 12.07 -13.51
C GLU A 105 4.04 10.85 -13.09
N THR A 106 5.35 11.01 -12.94
CA THR A 106 6.26 9.90 -12.62
C THR A 106 6.20 9.53 -11.14
N HIS A 107 6.19 10.52 -10.25
CA HIS A 107 6.30 10.32 -8.81
C HIS A 107 4.98 10.44 -8.07
N SER A 108 3.90 10.86 -8.74
CA SER A 108 2.59 11.13 -8.12
C SER A 108 2.68 12.07 -6.91
N VAL A 109 3.61 13.02 -6.95
CA VAL A 109 3.81 14.06 -5.94
C VAL A 109 3.43 15.41 -6.51
N LEU A 110 2.46 16.07 -5.89
CA LEU A 110 1.93 17.36 -6.33
C LEU A 110 2.18 18.44 -5.27
N PRO A 111 2.93 19.51 -5.59
CA PRO A 111 3.02 20.68 -4.73
C PRO A 111 1.68 21.41 -4.65
N LEU A 112 1.15 21.53 -3.44
CA LEU A 112 -0.11 22.23 -3.17
C LEU A 112 0.12 23.69 -2.77
N TYR A 113 1.15 23.94 -1.96
CA TYR A 113 1.40 25.27 -1.42
C TYR A 113 2.85 25.42 -0.96
N GLN A 114 3.41 26.61 -1.09
CA GLN A 114 4.74 26.93 -0.59
C GLN A 114 4.70 28.15 0.34
N ARG A 115 5.36 28.03 1.51
CA ARG A 115 5.54 29.12 2.46
C ARG A 115 6.99 29.18 2.92
N GLY A 116 7.75 30.12 2.36
CA GLY A 116 9.20 30.21 2.59
C GLY A 116 9.91 28.96 2.11
N THR A 117 10.58 28.25 3.02
CA THR A 117 11.28 26.98 2.75
C THR A 117 10.40 25.74 2.93
N LYS A 118 9.13 25.88 3.32
CA LYS A 118 8.22 24.74 3.51
C LYS A 118 7.30 24.59 2.30
N VAL A 119 7.27 23.39 1.74
CA VAL A 119 6.33 23.00 0.69
C VAL A 119 5.38 21.96 1.24
N PHE A 120 4.08 22.15 0.99
CA PHE A 120 3.03 21.19 1.27
C PHE A 120 2.83 20.36 0.02
N LEU A 121 2.99 19.04 0.14
CA LEU A 121 2.95 18.08 -0.95
C LEU A 121 1.75 17.15 -0.77
N ALA A 122 0.99 16.93 -1.83
CA ALA A 122 0.07 15.81 -1.95
C ALA A 122 0.82 14.62 -2.55
N THR A 123 0.54 13.43 -2.04
CA THR A 123 1.00 12.15 -2.61
C THR A 123 -0.17 11.20 -2.72
N THR A 124 -0.21 10.42 -3.80
CA THR A 124 -1.18 9.33 -3.97
C THR A 124 -0.88 8.18 -3.02
N ASP A 125 0.40 7.95 -2.70
CA ASP A 125 0.83 6.87 -1.83
C ASP A 125 1.84 7.37 -0.78
N PRO A 126 1.48 7.36 0.51
CA PRO A 126 2.38 7.81 1.58
C PRO A 126 3.52 6.82 1.89
N SER A 127 3.43 5.57 1.40
CA SER A 127 4.50 4.57 1.58
C SER A 127 5.63 4.74 0.57
N ASP A 128 5.39 5.39 -0.57
CA ASP A 128 6.40 5.66 -1.58
C ASP A 128 7.17 6.95 -1.24
N SER A 129 8.27 6.79 -0.50
CA SER A 129 9.13 7.91 -0.13
C SER A 129 10.03 8.38 -1.29
N ALA A 130 10.16 7.61 -2.36
CA ALA A 130 11.10 7.90 -3.45
C ALA A 130 10.72 9.19 -4.18
N GLY A 131 9.41 9.42 -4.39
CA GLY A 131 8.90 10.67 -4.96
C GLY A 131 9.22 11.89 -4.08
N LEU A 132 9.09 11.73 -2.76
CA LEU A 132 9.40 12.81 -1.81
C LEU A 132 10.89 13.13 -1.76
N ASP A 133 11.75 12.10 -1.79
CA ASP A 133 13.19 12.28 -1.80
C ASP A 133 13.69 12.89 -3.12
N ALA A 134 13.12 12.48 -4.26
CA ALA A 134 13.39 13.09 -5.55
C ALA A 134 12.97 14.57 -5.58
N PHE A 135 11.84 14.91 -4.95
CA PHE A 135 11.35 16.29 -4.85
C PHE A 135 12.35 17.17 -4.09
N LYS A 136 12.82 16.70 -2.92
CA LYS A 136 13.84 17.42 -2.13
C LYS A 136 15.13 17.61 -2.92
N PHE A 137 15.59 16.57 -3.62
CA PHE A 137 16.82 16.64 -4.40
C PHE A 137 16.74 17.65 -5.56
N GLN A 138 15.62 17.65 -6.29
CA GLN A 138 15.42 18.57 -7.42
C GLN A 138 15.24 20.02 -6.98
N THR A 139 14.49 20.26 -5.91
CA THR A 139 14.18 21.61 -5.44
C THR A 139 15.25 22.20 -4.50
N GLY A 140 16.08 21.36 -3.88
CA GLY A 140 17.07 21.78 -2.90
C GLY A 140 16.48 22.31 -1.59
N LEU A 141 15.20 22.02 -1.33
CA LEU A 141 14.43 22.45 -0.16
C LEU A 141 14.37 21.38 0.94
#